data_AF-A0AA97AUW4-F1
#
_entry.id   AF-A0AA97AUW4-F1
#
_cell.length_a   1.000
_cell.length_b   1.000
_cell.length_c   1.000
_cell.angle_alpha   90.00
_cell.angle_beta   90.00
_cell.angle_gamma   90.00
#
_symmetry.space_group_name_H-M   'P 1'
#
loop_
_entity.id
_entity.type
_entity.pdbx_description
1 polymer ?
#
loop_
_entity_poly.entity_id
_entity_poly.type
_entity_poly.pdbx_seq_one_letter_code
_entity_poly.pdbx_strand_id
1 'polypeptide(L)'
;MPAAILAWVLAACFTLMLDGWYLRVFCPPDMRSGSVCYAEGWEIWPIWIVSLGAVLSAFMVVWAAALAAATAKIKVARKALFVGAIAALVLGALTEYYLQALLAIASGAFACWCLQRVYSGKS
;
A
#
# COMPACT_ATOMS: atom_id res chain seq x y z
N MET A 1 -6.53 -8.86 14.58
CA MET A 1 -5.10 -8.79 14.96
C MET A 1 -4.19 -9.67 14.10
N PRO A 2 -4.41 -10.99 13.92
CA PRO A 2 -3.51 -11.84 13.13
C PRO A 2 -3.48 -11.49 11.62
N ALA A 3 -4.62 -11.09 11.05
CA ALA A 3 -4.71 -10.68 9.66
C ALA A 3 -3.92 -9.40 9.33
N ALA A 4 -3.81 -8.47 10.30
CA ALA A 4 -3.05 -7.24 10.12
C ALA A 4 -1.54 -7.53 10.09
N ILE A 5 -1.07 -8.38 11.01
CA ILE A 5 0.35 -8.80 11.07
C ILE A 5 0.74 -9.56 9.80
N LEU A 6 -0.13 -10.47 9.32
CA LEU A 6 0.11 -11.21 8.08
C LEU A 6 0.18 -10.27 6.86
N ALA A 7 -0.68 -9.26 6.80
CA ALA A 7 -0.64 -8.27 5.72
C ALA A 7 0.67 -7.45 5.72
N TRP A 8 1.19 -7.10 6.90
CA TRP A 8 2.47 -6.42 7.04
C TRP A 8 3.66 -7.31 6.63
N VAL A 9 3.65 -8.59 7.02
CA VAL A 9 4.70 -9.55 6.62
C VAL A 9 4.71 -9.77 5.11
N LEU A 10 3.53 -9.92 4.49
CA LEU A 10 3.42 -10.06 3.04
C LEU A 10 3.88 -8.79 2.31
N ALA A 11 3.56 -7.62 2.83
CA ALA A 11 4.07 -6.36 2.28
C ALA A 11 5.59 -6.28 2.35
N ALA A 12 6.20 -6.72 3.46
CA ALA A 12 7.66 -6.75 3.64
C ALA A 12 8.37 -7.77 2.73
N CYS A 13 7.81 -8.97 2.55
CA CYS A 13 8.38 -9.95 1.61
C CYS A 13 8.26 -9.47 0.16
N PHE A 14 7.17 -8.79 -0.18
CA PHE A 14 6.96 -8.24 -1.51
C PHE A 14 7.95 -7.11 -1.83
N THR A 15 8.27 -6.25 -0.87
CA THR A 15 9.30 -5.20 -1.06
C THR A 15 10.69 -5.79 -1.27
N LEU A 16 11.06 -6.87 -0.58
CA LEU A 16 12.33 -7.57 -0.81
C LEU A 16 12.43 -8.21 -2.20
N MET A 17 11.33 -8.79 -2.71
CA MET A 17 11.29 -9.30 -4.08
C MET A 17 11.44 -8.20 -5.13
N LEU A 18 10.83 -7.03 -4.90
CA LEU A 18 10.94 -5.89 -5.79
C LEU A 18 12.37 -5.32 -5.83
N ASP A 19 13.12 -5.39 -4.72
CA ASP A 19 14.54 -5.05 -4.66
C ASP A 19 15.38 -5.90 -5.62
N GLY A 20 15.23 -7.23 -5.51
CA GLY A 20 15.92 -8.17 -6.37
C GLY A 20 15.55 -8.05 -7.85
N TRP A 21 14.31 -7.66 -8.16
CA TRP A 21 13.86 -7.42 -9.53
C TRP A 21 14.44 -6.13 -10.11
N TYR A 22 14.42 -5.03 -9.34
CA TYR A 22 14.95 -3.73 -9.77
C TYR A 22 16.43 -3.77 -10.13
N LEU A 23 17.26 -4.37 -9.28
CA LEU A 23 18.70 -4.54 -9.52
C LEU A 23 18.99 -5.29 -10.83
N ARG A 24 18.09 -6.17 -11.26
CA ARG A 24 18.23 -6.89 -12.53
C ARG A 24 17.79 -6.08 -13.74
N VAL A 25 16.76 -5.25 -13.60
CA VAL A 25 16.11 -4.56 -14.72
C VAL A 25 16.76 -3.22 -15.02
N PHE A 26 17.09 -2.44 -13.99
CA PHE A 26 17.52 -1.05 -14.16
C PHE A 26 19.02 -0.85 -13.95
N CYS A 27 19.71 -1.82 -13.33
CA CYS A 27 21.14 -1.74 -13.11
C CYS A 27 21.92 -2.61 -14.13
N PRO A 28 22.84 -2.02 -14.92
CA PRO A 28 23.76 -2.76 -15.78
C PRO A 28 24.56 -3.79 -14.95
N PRO A 29 24.82 -5.00 -15.48
CA PRO A 29 25.43 -6.09 -14.71
C PRO A 29 26.77 -5.72 -14.06
N ASP A 30 27.52 -4.83 -14.71
CA ASP A 30 28.81 -4.27 -14.36
C ASP A 30 28.77 -3.22 -13.23
N MET A 31 27.58 -2.70 -12.89
CA MET A 31 27.39 -1.76 -11.77
C MET A 31 26.62 -2.35 -10.57
N ARG A 32 26.22 -3.63 -10.64
CA ARG A 32 25.43 -4.30 -9.58
C ARG A 32 26.18 -4.56 -8.27
N SER A 33 27.52 -4.58 -8.32
CA SER A 33 28.37 -4.85 -7.16
C SER A 33 28.89 -3.57 -6.46
N GLY A 34 28.50 -2.39 -6.96
CA GLY A 34 28.95 -1.09 -6.44
C GLY A 34 27.84 -0.27 -5.80
N SER A 35 28.20 0.59 -4.85
CA SER A 35 27.29 1.52 -4.15
C SER A 35 26.68 2.59 -5.05
N VAL A 36 27.18 2.76 -6.28
CA VAL A 36 26.77 3.82 -7.22
C VAL A 36 25.33 3.62 -7.70
N CYS A 37 24.96 2.39 -8.07
CA CYS A 37 23.58 2.05 -8.47
C CYS A 37 22.62 2.11 -7.28
N TYR A 38 23.14 1.81 -6.08
CA TYR A 38 22.40 1.96 -4.84
C TYR A 38 22.19 3.43 -4.47
N ALA A 39 23.18 4.32 -4.67
CA ALA A 39 23.14 5.72 -4.25
C ALA A 39 22.22 6.59 -5.11
N GLU A 40 22.32 6.52 -6.44
CA GLU A 40 21.41 7.28 -7.32
C GLU A 40 20.03 6.63 -7.42
N GLY A 41 19.96 5.29 -7.31
CA GLY A 41 18.71 4.57 -7.17
C GLY A 41 17.96 5.01 -5.91
N TRP A 42 18.65 5.05 -4.76
CA TRP A 42 18.08 5.34 -3.43
C TRP A 42 17.42 6.70 -3.26
N GLU A 43 17.60 7.68 -4.14
CA GLU A 43 16.83 8.93 -4.01
C GLU A 43 15.40 8.79 -4.57
N ILE A 44 15.21 7.94 -5.59
CA ILE A 44 13.92 7.71 -6.25
C ILE A 44 13.22 6.45 -5.68
N TRP A 45 14.01 5.45 -5.31
CA TRP A 45 13.56 4.14 -4.83
C TRP A 45 12.69 4.14 -3.55
N PRO A 46 13.04 4.85 -2.47
CA PRO A 46 12.26 4.82 -1.24
C PRO A 46 10.89 5.43 -1.45
N ILE A 47 10.77 6.48 -2.27
CA ILE A 47 9.48 7.13 -2.52
C ILE A 47 8.53 6.19 -3.26
N TRP A 48 8.99 5.51 -4.32
CA TRP A 48 8.14 4.61 -5.08
C TRP A 48 7.72 3.37 -4.28
N ILE A 49 8.62 2.76 -3.52
CA ILE A 49 8.30 1.59 -2.71
C ILE A 49 7.42 1.93 -1.52
N VAL A 50 7.70 3.03 -0.82
CA VAL A 50 6.84 3.49 0.28
C VAL A 50 5.47 3.87 -0.28
N SER A 51 5.40 4.50 -1.46
CA SER A 51 4.14 4.78 -2.16
C SER A 51 3.39 3.51 -2.51
N LEU A 52 4.07 2.50 -3.07
CA LEU A 52 3.46 1.25 -3.48
C LEU A 52 3.00 0.42 -2.26
N GLY A 53 3.78 0.43 -1.19
CA GLY A 53 3.41 -0.14 0.11
C GLY A 53 2.21 0.58 0.74
N ALA A 54 2.17 1.92 0.68
CA ALA A 54 1.04 2.71 1.16
C ALA A 54 -0.24 2.41 0.35
N VAL A 55 -0.14 2.30 -0.98
CA VAL A 55 -1.23 1.93 -1.87
C VAL A 55 -1.76 0.53 -1.55
N LEU A 56 -0.88 -0.47 -1.49
CA LEU A 56 -1.27 -1.87 -1.26
C LEU A 56 -1.83 -2.07 0.14
N SER A 57 -1.21 -1.49 1.17
CA SER A 57 -1.68 -1.63 2.54
C SER A 57 -3.07 -1.02 2.73
N ALA A 58 -3.31 0.20 2.24
CA ALA A 58 -4.62 0.84 2.33
C ALA A 58 -5.70 0.06 1.55
N PHE A 59 -5.36 -0.43 0.36
CA PHE A 59 -6.26 -1.29 -0.42
C PHE A 59 -6.62 -2.57 0.34
N MET A 60 -5.61 -3.27 0.88
CA MET A 60 -5.79 -4.53 1.61
C MET A 60 -6.56 -4.35 2.91
N VAL A 61 -6.33 -3.27 3.67
CA VAL A 61 -7.07 -2.99 4.92
C VAL A 61 -8.56 -2.84 4.65
N VAL A 62 -8.94 -2.11 3.60
CA VAL A 62 -10.35 -1.93 3.23
C VAL A 62 -10.99 -3.26 2.82
N TRP A 63 -10.30 -4.07 2.02
CA TRP A 63 -10.77 -5.39 1.61
C TRP A 63 -10.88 -6.37 2.77
N ALA A 64 -9.86 -6.43 3.63
CA ALA A 64 -9.85 -7.30 4.81
C ALA A 64 -10.99 -6.93 5.77
N ALA A 65 -11.21 -5.64 6.01
CA ALA A 65 -12.32 -5.16 6.84
C ALA A 65 -13.69 -5.58 6.25
N ALA A 66 -13.85 -5.50 4.93
CA ALA A 66 -15.08 -5.90 4.26
C ALA A 66 -15.29 -7.42 4.26
N LEU A 67 -14.23 -8.21 4.12
CA LEU A 67 -14.30 -9.68 4.15
C LEU A 67 -14.55 -10.22 5.55
N ALA A 68 -14.00 -9.58 6.58
CA ALA A 68 -14.22 -9.94 7.98
C ALA A 68 -15.64 -9.59 8.47
N ALA A 69 -16.33 -8.66 7.81
CA ALA A 69 -17.69 -8.27 8.18
C ALA A 69 -18.72 -9.33 7.75
N ALA A 70 -19.48 -9.86 8.71
CA ALA A 70 -20.55 -10.82 8.46
C ALA A 70 -21.73 -10.19 7.68
N THR A 71 -22.09 -8.95 8.00
CA THR A 71 -23.14 -8.17 7.33
C THR A 71 -22.70 -6.73 7.09
N ALA A 72 -23.39 -6.00 6.21
CA ALA A 72 -23.14 -4.60 5.90
C ALA A 72 -21.68 -4.26 5.48
N LYS A 73 -21.08 -5.12 4.65
CA LYS A 73 -19.67 -5.03 4.20
C LYS A 73 -19.26 -3.65 3.69
N ILE A 74 -20.11 -2.99 2.90
CA ILE A 74 -19.83 -1.65 2.36
C ILE A 74 -19.76 -0.59 3.48
N LYS A 75 -20.63 -0.66 4.48
CA LYS A 75 -20.60 0.29 5.61
C LYS A 75 -19.31 0.13 6.41
N VAL A 76 -18.88 -1.11 6.63
CA VAL A 76 -17.61 -1.41 7.34
C VAL A 76 -16.40 -0.94 6.54
N ALA A 77 -16.37 -1.23 5.23
CA ALA A 77 -15.31 -0.77 4.33
C ALA A 77 -15.15 0.75 4.33
N ARG A 78 -16.27 1.50 4.24
CA ARG A 78 -16.26 2.97 4.29
C ARG A 78 -15.74 3.50 5.63
N LYS A 79 -16.11 2.88 6.75
CA LYS A 79 -15.56 3.25 8.07
C LYS A 79 -14.05 2.98 8.14
N ALA A 80 -13.59 1.84 7.64
CA ALA A 80 -12.17 1.50 7.59
C ALA A 80 -11.38 2.52 6.74
N LEU A 81 -11.91 2.92 5.59
CA LEU A 81 -11.34 3.98 4.76
C LEU A 81 -11.26 5.30 5.51
N PHE A 82 -12.33 5.72 6.21
CA PHE A 82 -12.36 7.00 6.91
C PHE A 82 -11.32 7.06 8.03
N VAL A 83 -11.23 6.00 8.84
CA VAL A 83 -10.22 5.89 9.90
C VAL A 83 -8.81 5.84 9.30
N GLY A 84 -8.60 5.06 8.24
CA GLY A 84 -7.33 4.96 7.53
C GLY A 84 -6.89 6.28 6.90
N ALA A 85 -7.83 7.05 6.34
CA ALA A 85 -7.55 8.34 5.71
C ALA A 85 -7.10 9.38 6.73
N ILE A 86 -7.76 9.46 7.90
CA ILE A 86 -7.33 10.35 8.98
C ILE A 86 -5.92 9.95 9.45
N ALA A 87 -5.67 8.66 9.68
CA ALA A 87 -4.36 8.18 10.10
C ALA A 87 -3.27 8.48 9.05
N ALA A 88 -3.56 8.27 7.77
CA ALA A 88 -2.65 8.55 6.66
C ALA A 88 -2.33 10.05 6.55
N LEU A 89 -3.32 10.94 6.73
CA LEU A 89 -3.11 12.38 6.72
C LEU A 89 -2.25 12.85 7.90
N VAL A 90 -2.52 12.34 9.12
CA VAL A 90 -1.72 12.68 10.31
C VAL A 90 -0.28 12.19 10.14
N LEU A 91 -0.09 10.94 9.70
CA LEU A 91 1.25 10.39 9.44
C LEU A 91 1.96 11.15 8.33
N GLY A 92 1.29 11.44 7.22
CA GLY A 92 1.84 12.21 6.11
C GLY A 92 2.25 13.63 6.52
N ALA A 93 1.48 14.29 7.39
CA ALA A 93 1.84 15.60 7.93
C ALA A 93 3.05 15.55 8.88
N LEU A 94 3.16 14.51 9.71
CA LEU A 94 4.28 14.35 10.66
C LEU A 94 5.60 13.91 10.00
N THR A 95 5.51 13.23 8.86
CA THR A 95 6.66 12.65 8.15
C THR A 95 6.99 13.36 6.84
N GLU A 96 6.24 14.43 6.52
CA GLU A 96 6.31 15.17 5.25
C GLU A 96 6.06 14.30 3.98
N TYR A 97 5.51 13.09 4.16
CA TYR A 97 5.17 12.15 3.09
C TYR A 97 3.73 12.36 2.56
N TYR A 98 3.46 13.56 2.05
CA TYR A 98 2.12 13.95 1.57
C TYR A 98 1.65 13.12 0.37
N LEU A 99 2.56 12.80 -0.55
CA LEU A 99 2.23 12.04 -1.76
C LEU A 99 1.75 10.63 -1.39
N GLN A 100 2.45 9.96 -0.48
CA GLN A 100 2.15 8.62 -0.01
C GLN A 100 0.81 8.58 0.73
N ALA A 101 0.52 9.61 1.54
CA ALA A 101 -0.76 9.76 2.21
C ALA A 101 -1.92 9.90 1.21
N LEU A 102 -1.77 10.75 0.19
CA LEU A 102 -2.77 10.91 -0.87
C LEU A 102 -2.99 9.61 -1.66
N LEU A 103 -1.91 8.91 -2.00
CA LEU A 103 -1.97 7.63 -2.72
C LEU A 103 -2.67 6.53 -1.91
N ALA A 104 -2.43 6.46 -0.59
CA ALA A 104 -3.13 5.54 0.31
C ALA A 104 -4.63 5.83 0.38
N ILE A 105 -5.03 7.11 0.44
CA ILE A 105 -6.44 7.51 0.46
C ILE A 105 -7.11 7.16 -0.87
N ALA A 106 -6.46 7.47 -1.99
CA ALA A 106 -6.97 7.18 -3.32
C ALA A 106 -7.14 5.66 -3.53
N SER A 107 -6.17 4.85 -3.10
CA SER A 107 -6.25 3.39 -3.23
C SER A 107 -7.33 2.77 -2.34
N GLY A 108 -7.50 3.27 -1.11
CA GLY A 108 -8.57 2.85 -0.22
C GLY A 108 -9.97 3.24 -0.73
N ALA A 109 -10.09 4.41 -1.35
CA ALA A 109 -11.32 4.84 -2.03
C ALA A 109 -11.63 3.95 -3.24
N PHE A 110 -10.62 3.61 -4.04
CA PHE A 110 -10.74 2.67 -5.15
C PHE A 110 -11.17 1.27 -4.67
N ALA A 111 -10.61 0.77 -3.56
CA ALA A 111 -11.04 -0.48 -2.94
C ALA A 111 -12.52 -0.44 -2.54
N CYS A 112 -12.99 0.65 -1.93
CA CYS A 112 -14.40 0.83 -1.60
C CYS A 112 -15.29 0.83 -2.85
N TRP A 113 -14.87 1.48 -3.94
CA TRP A 113 -15.59 1.48 -5.21
C TRP A 113 -15.70 0.05 -5.81
N CYS A 114 -14.60 -0.71 -5.81
CA CYS A 114 -14.60 -2.11 -6.22
C CYS A 114 -15.55 -2.97 -5.37
N LEU A 115 -15.49 -2.84 -4.04
CA LEU A 115 -16.39 -3.55 -3.13
C LEU A 115 -17.85 -3.17 -3.37
N GLN A 116 -18.13 -1.89 -3.65
CA GLN A 116 -19.48 -1.46 -3.99
C GLN A 116 -19.96 -2.13 -5.28
N ARG A 117 -19.13 -2.22 -6.32
CA ARG A 117 -19.49 -2.95 -7.56
C ARG A 117 -19.75 -4.44 -7.30
N VAL A 118 -18.93 -5.09 -6.49
CA VAL A 118 -19.05 -6.53 -6.18
C VAL A 118 -20.30 -6.84 -5.34
N TYR A 119 -20.63 -5.98 -4.37
CA TYR A 119 -21.69 -6.25 -3.41
C TYR A 119 -23.01 -5.50 -3.66
N SER A 120 -23.06 -4.47 -4.50
CA SER A 120 -24.33 -3.82 -4.89
C SER A 120 -25.19 -4.66 -5.84
N GLY A 121 -24.65 -5.71 -6.48
CA GLY A 121 -25.41 -6.62 -7.34
C GLY A 121 -26.12 -7.78 -6.61
N LYS A 122 -26.05 -7.83 -5.27
CA LYS A 122 -26.65 -8.90 -4.44
C LYS A 122 -27.72 -8.41 -3.47
N SER A 123 -28.28 -7.23 -3.71
CA SER A 123 -29.39 -6.69 -2.90
C SER A 123 -30.73 -6.95 -3.53
#